data_AF-A0A397WAS0-F1
#
_entry.id   AF-A0A397WAS0-F1
#
_cell.length_a   1.000
_cell.length_b   1.000
_cell.length_c   1.000
_cell.angle_alpha   90.00
_cell.angle_beta   90.00
_cell.angle_gamma   90.00
#
_symmetry.space_group_name_H-M   'P 1'
#
loop_
_entity.id
_entity.type
_entity.pdbx_description
1 polymer ?
#
loop_
_entity_poly.entity_id
_entity_poly.type
_entity_poly.pdbx_seq_one_letter_code
_entity_poly.pdbx_strand_id
1 'polypeptide(L)' 'MNHMLWDMTGQEEYESLRSISYSKAGVVLVCFSVISPASFENVKEKWFPKDHYYCPGIPYD' A
#
# COMPACT_ATOMS: atom_id res chain seq x y z
N MET A 1 -3.15 -22.04 9.07
CA MET A 1 -3.07 -20.56 9.07
C MET A 1 -3.88 -20.07 7.88
N ASN A 2 -4.82 -19.15 8.08
CA ASN A 2 -5.59 -18.57 6.98
C ASN A 2 -4.95 -17.23 6.62
N HIS A 3 -4.52 -17.08 5.36
CA HIS A 3 -3.99 -15.83 4.84
C HIS A 3 -5.11 -15.10 4.11
N MET A 4 -5.35 -13.84 4.46
CA MET A 4 -6.31 -12.97 3.77
C MET A 4 -5.56 -12.00 2.88
N LEU A 5 -5.92 -11.95 1.60
CA LEU A 5 -5.40 -10.98 0.63
C LEU A 5 -6.48 -9.92 0.37
N TRP A 6 -6.09 -8.66 0.49
CA TRP A 6 -6.94 -7.51 0.22
C TRP A 6 -6.38 -6.77 -0.99
N ASP A 7 -7.10 -6.78 -2.11
CA ASP A 7 -6.77 -5.99 -3.29
C ASP A 7 -7.52 -4.65 -3.21
N MET A 8 -6.79 -3.54 -3.30
CA MET A 8 -7.32 -2.19 -3.10
C MET A 8 -6.91 -1.28 -4.26
N THR A 9 -7.87 -0.49 -4.75
CA THR A 9 -7.61 0.49 -5.81
C THR A 9 -6.66 1.60 -5.33
N GLY A 10 -5.79 2.05 -6.25
CA GLY A 10 -4.86 3.17 -6.05
C GLY A 10 -5.51 4.56 -6.13
N GLN A 11 -6.82 4.62 -6.36
CA GLN A 11 -7.57 5.87 -6.46
C GLN A 11 -7.63 6.62 -5.13
N GLU A 12 -7.69 7.96 -5.20
CA GLU A 12 -7.69 8.83 -4.01
C GLU A 12 -9.01 8.77 -3.26
N GLU A 13 -10.13 8.56 -3.94
CA GLU A 13 -11.45 8.48 -3.30
C GLU A 13 -11.57 7.32 -2.31
N TYR A 14 -10.67 6.33 -2.41
CA TYR A 14 -10.65 5.13 -1.56
C TYR A 14 -9.56 5.17 -0.48
N GLU A 15 -8.93 6.32 -0.25
CA GLU A 15 -7.82 6.45 0.69
C GLU A 15 -8.20 6.10 2.13
N SER A 16 -9.35 6.57 2.61
CA SER A 16 -9.84 6.26 3.96
C SER A 16 -10.06 4.75 4.16
N LEU A 17 -10.51 4.03 3.12
CA LEU A 17 -10.73 2.58 3.19
C LEU A 17 -9.41 1.79 3.21
N ARG A 18 -8.39 2.26 2.47
CA ARG A 18 -7.03 1.70 2.54
C ARG A 18 -6.42 1.85 3.93
N SER A 19 -6.55 3.02 4.56
CA SER A 19 -5.99 3.26 5.91
C SER A 19 -6.55 2.28 6.95
N ILE A 20 -7.84 1.95 6.86
CA ILE A 20 -8.47 0.94 7.74
C ILE A 20 -7.87 -0.45 7.48
N SER A 21 -7.59 -0.77 6.23
CA SER A 21 -7.07 -2.08 5.82
C SER A 21 -5.62 -2.27 6.26
N TYR A 22 -4.80 -1.22 6.18
CA TYR A 22 -3.42 -1.24 6.66
C TYR A 22 -3.33 -1.56 8.15
N SER A 23 -4.20 -0.97 8.99
CA SER A 23 -4.18 -1.19 10.46
C SER A 23 -4.29 -2.66 10.89
N LYS A 24 -4.73 -3.56 10.01
CA LYS A 24 -4.89 -5.00 10.27
C LYS A 24 -3.95 -5.86 9.43
N ALA A 25 -3.14 -5.26 8.56
CA ALA A 25 -2.22 -5.97 7.71
C ALA A 25 -1.02 -6.48 8.53
N GLY A 26 -0.52 -7.68 8.20
CA GLY A 26 0.77 -8.18 8.71
C GLY A 26 1.94 -7.91 7.77
N VAL A 27 1.64 -7.68 6.49
CA VAL A 27 2.57 -7.34 5.39
C VAL A 27 1.80 -6.47 4.40
N VAL A 28 2.47 -5.48 3.80
CA VAL A 28 1.92 -4.65 2.73
C VAL A 28 2.75 -4.86 1.46
N LEU A 29 2.09 -5.12 0.33
CA LEU A 29 2.72 -5.23 -0.98
C LEU A 29 2.37 -4.00 -1.81
N VAL A 30 3.38 -3.25 -2.24
CA VAL A 30 3.19 -2.07 -3.09
C VAL A 30 3.71 -2.36 -4.48
N CYS A 31 2.80 -2.39 -5.46
CA CYS A 31 3.12 -2.75 -6.83
C CYS A 31 3.23 -1.52 -7.73
N PHE A 32 4.12 -1.59 -8.71
CA PHE A 32 4.21 -0.62 -9.81
C PHE A 32 4.38 -1.35 -11.15
N SER A 33 4.16 -0.65 -12.24
CA SER A 33 4.30 -1.17 -13.60
C SER A 33 5.64 -0.77 -14.20
N VAL A 34 6.41 -1.75 -14.68
CA VAL A 34 7.73 -1.54 -15.30
C VAL A 34 7.67 -0.74 -16.60
N ILE A 35 6.51 -0.76 -17.28
CA ILE A 35 6.28 0.02 -18.50
C ILE A 35 5.73 1.43 -18.22
N SER A 36 5.47 1.77 -16.95
CA SER A 36 4.95 3.06 -16.55
C SER A 36 5.78 3.65 -15.40
N PRO A 37 6.85 4.41 -15.70
CA PRO A 37 7.70 5.03 -14.70
C PRO A 37 6.94 5.87 -13.66
N ALA A 38 5.88 6.57 -14.09
CA ALA A 38 5.03 7.35 -13.19
C ALA A 38 4.39 6.50 -12.07
N SER A 39 4.11 5.21 -12.33
CA SER A 39 3.60 4.32 -11.29
C SER A 39 4.63 4.03 -10.20
N PHE A 40 5.93 4.01 -10.54
CA PHE A 40 7.02 3.86 -9.57
C PHE A 40 7.27 5.15 -8.78
N GLU A 41 7.17 6.31 -9.41
CA GLU A 41 7.25 7.60 -8.72
C GLU A 41 6.13 7.73 -7.67
N ASN A 42 4.90 7.33 -8.03
CA ASN A 42 3.79 7.26 -7.08
C ASN A 42 4.09 6.36 -5.87
N VAL A 43 4.84 5.26 -6.03
CA VAL A 43 5.26 4.42 -4.89
C VAL A 43 6.06 5.22 -3.89
N LYS A 44 7.04 6.00 -4.36
CA LYS A 44 7.93 6.77 -3.49
C LYS A 44 7.25 7.97 -2.86
N GLU A 45 6.45 8.70 -3.64
CA GLU A 45 5.90 9.99 -3.21
C GLU A 45 4.58 9.85 -2.46
N LYS A 46 3.80 8.81 -2.77
CA LYS A 46 2.44 8.66 -2.25
C LYS A 46 2.25 7.43 -1.38
N TRP A 47 2.67 6.25 -1.85
CA TRP A 47 2.32 4.99 -1.20
C TRP A 47 3.21 4.70 0.01
N PHE A 48 4.54 4.73 -0.17
CA PHE A 48 5.51 4.40 0.86
C PHE A 48 5.43 5.30 2.12
N PRO A 49 5.33 6.65 2.01
CA PRO A 49 5.24 7.50 3.19
C PRO A 49 3.96 7.26 4.00
N LYS A 50 2.84 6.94 3.32
CA LYS A 50 1.55 6.68 3.95
C LYS A 50 1.54 5.34 4.67
N ASP A 51 2.07 4.31 4.03
CA ASP A 51 2.14 2.98 4.64
C ASP A 51 3.03 3.01 5.90
N HIS A 52 4.16 3.73 5.85
CA HIS A 52 5.01 3.91 7.02
C HIS A 52 4.31 4.66 8.17
N TYR A 53 3.46 5.63 7.85
CA TYR A 53 2.68 6.37 8.84
C TYR A 53 1.58 5.51 9.47
N TYR A 54 0.82 4.75 8.68
CA TYR A 54 -0.30 3.95 9.17
C TYR A 54 0.13 2.64 9.82
N CYS A 55 1.30 2.11 9.47
CA CYS A 55 1.79 0.80 9.87
C CYS A 55 3.29 0.81 10.22
N PRO A 56 3.67 1.49 11.31
CA PRO A 56 5.06 1.56 11.72
C PRO A 56 5.57 0.17 12.10
N GLY A 57 6.69 -0.25 11.50
CA GLY A 57 7.37 -1.51 11.84
C GLY A 57 6.88 -2.76 11.10
N ILE A 58 5.96 -2.63 10.14
CA ILE A 58 5.58 -3.73 9.26
C ILE A 58 6.65 -3.92 8.17
N PRO A 59 7.15 -5.15 7.93
CA PRO A 59 8.05 -5.43 6.82
C PRO A 59 7.40 -5.12 5.47
N TYR A 60 8.15 -4.47 4.60
CA TYR A 60 7.82 -4.24 3.20
C TYR A 60 8.90 -4.91 2.34
N ASP A 61 8.49 -5.50 1.21
CA ASP A 61 9.35 -6.12 0.20
C ASP A 61 8.99 -5.53 -1.18
#